data_AF-A0A7Y5R1C0-F1
#
_entry.id   AF-A0A7Y5R1C0-F1
#
_cell.length_a   1.000
_cell.length_b   1.000
_cell.length_c   1.000
_cell.angle_alpha   90.00
_cell.angle_beta   90.00
_cell.angle_gamma   90.00
#
_symmetry.space_group_name_H-M   'P 1'
#
loop_
_entity.id
_entity.type
_entity.pdbx_description
1 polymer ?
#
loop_
_entity_poly.entity_id
_entity_poly.type
_entity_poly.pdbx_seq_one_letter_code
_entity_poly.pdbx_strand_id
1 'polypeptide(L)'
;MRTKPLGRTIDLVVQTILVAPTLFSAIYALLFRPEYGVTFFFGLFIIGAWQLLSSFCWGFVANFALQRRYFLAAASYVAILIGMAYASSYLRINYYDSQLLVALYIAMIAGIPTIASLWYWLQTYRLWANYTPKSFWDLV
;
A
#
# COMPACT_ATOMS: atom_id res chain seq x y z
N MET A 1 8.89 4.62 -25.28
CA MET A 1 9.91 3.59 -25.00
C MET A 1 9.22 2.39 -24.34
N ARG A 2 9.09 1.28 -25.06
CA ARG A 2 8.46 0.01 -24.63
C ARG A 2 9.54 -0.91 -24.06
N THR A 3 9.81 -0.84 -22.75
CA THR A 3 10.69 -1.76 -22.00
C THR A 3 10.24 -1.66 -20.53
N LYS A 4 9.92 -2.70 -19.75
CA LYS A 4 10.09 -4.15 -19.85
C LYS A 4 8.95 -4.84 -19.08
N PRO A 5 8.12 -5.71 -19.70
CA PRO A 5 7.06 -6.45 -19.00
C PRO A 5 7.60 -7.28 -17.84
N LEU A 6 8.80 -7.86 -18.02
CA LEU A 6 9.47 -8.71 -17.02
C LEU A 6 9.62 -8.06 -15.64
N GLY A 7 10.00 -6.78 -15.57
CA GLY A 7 10.19 -6.12 -14.27
C GLY A 7 8.86 -5.94 -13.53
N ARG A 8 7.77 -5.64 -14.25
CA ARG A 8 6.43 -5.55 -13.65
C ARG A 8 5.93 -6.91 -13.21
N THR A 9 6.21 -7.96 -13.98
CA THR A 9 5.91 -9.34 -13.59
C THR A 9 6.64 -9.72 -12.31
N ILE A 10 7.94 -9.40 -12.18
CA ILE A 10 8.71 -9.66 -10.95
C ILE A 10 8.11 -8.90 -9.77
N ASP A 11 7.76 -7.62 -9.94
CA ASP A 11 7.14 -6.83 -8.88
C ASP A 11 5.80 -7.43 -8.43
N LEU A 12 4.95 -7.87 -9.36
CA LEU A 12 3.69 -8.55 -9.05
C LEU A 12 3.91 -9.88 -8.33
N VAL A 13 4.91 -10.66 -8.73
CA VAL A 13 5.26 -11.93 -8.07
C VAL A 13 5.73 -11.66 -6.65
N VAL A 14 6.64 -10.69 -6.45
CA VAL A 14 7.11 -10.33 -5.10
C VAL A 14 5.96 -9.82 -4.24
N GLN A 15 5.10 -8.93 -4.75
CA GLN A 15 3.92 -8.48 -4.03
C GLN A 15 3.00 -9.64 -3.65
N THR A 16 2.76 -10.57 -4.55
CA THR A 16 1.92 -11.76 -4.28
C THR A 16 2.53 -12.63 -3.18
N ILE A 17 3.85 -12.88 -3.25
CA ILE A 17 4.61 -13.64 -2.25
C ILE A 17 4.59 -12.94 -0.88
N LEU A 18 4.54 -11.62 -0.83
CA LEU A 18 4.46 -10.87 0.44
C LEU A 18 3.02 -10.80 0.98
N VAL A 19 2.03 -10.64 0.10
CA VAL A 19 0.60 -10.54 0.46
C VAL A 19 0.09 -11.86 1.04
N ALA A 20 0.35 -12.99 0.40
CA ALA A 20 -0.18 -14.29 0.83
C ALA A 20 0.16 -14.65 2.30
N PRO A 21 1.42 -14.61 2.78
CA PRO A 21 1.76 -14.91 4.16
C PRO A 21 1.26 -13.84 5.15
N THR A 22 1.17 -12.57 4.72
CA THR A 22 0.61 -11.51 5.56
C THR A 22 -0.89 -11.69 5.77
N LEU A 23 -1.62 -12.07 4.71
CA LEU A 23 -3.06 -12.36 4.78
C LEU A 23 -3.32 -13.60 5.63
N PHE A 24 -2.51 -14.64 5.47
CA PHE A 24 -2.56 -15.83 6.31
C PHE A 24 -2.29 -15.50 7.78
N SER A 25 -1.28 -14.67 8.07
CA SER A 25 -0.99 -14.20 9.43
C SER A 25 -2.13 -13.39 10.02
N ALA A 26 -2.80 -12.56 9.21
CA ALA A 26 -3.97 -11.80 9.62
C ALA A 26 -5.13 -12.72 10.04
N ILE A 27 -5.47 -13.68 9.19
CA ILE A 27 -6.54 -14.65 9.44
C ILE A 27 -6.20 -15.50 10.66
N TYR A 28 -4.96 -15.96 10.78
CA TYR A 28 -4.52 -16.78 11.91
C TYR A 28 -4.57 -16.01 13.24
N ALA A 29 -4.10 -14.76 13.26
CA ALA A 29 -4.15 -13.90 14.43
C ALA A 29 -5.61 -13.58 14.84
N LEU A 30 -6.49 -13.37 13.86
CA LEU A 30 -7.91 -13.06 14.09
C LEU A 30 -8.69 -14.27 14.63
N LEU A 31 -8.46 -15.47 14.08
CA LEU A 31 -9.28 -16.65 14.37
C LEU A 31 -8.77 -17.50 15.53
N PHE A 32 -7.45 -17.52 15.79
CA PHE A 32 -6.87 -18.48 16.72
C PHE A 32 -6.13 -17.82 17.89
N ARG A 33 -5.33 -16.78 17.61
CA ARG A 33 -4.30 -16.30 18.54
C ARG A 33 -4.03 -14.78 18.37
N PRO A 34 -4.77 -13.91 19.08
CA PRO A 34 -4.63 -12.45 18.97
C PRO A 34 -3.22 -11.93 19.30
N GLU A 35 -2.48 -12.65 20.16
CA GLU A 35 -1.09 -12.35 20.50
C GLU A 35 -0.13 -12.31 19.30
N TYR A 36 -0.45 -12.97 18.18
CA TYR A 36 0.35 -12.89 16.94
C TYR A 36 -0.01 -11.69 16.04
N GLY A 37 -0.84 -10.76 16.52
CA GLY A 37 -1.13 -9.51 15.81
C GLY A 37 0.13 -8.72 15.45
N VAL A 38 1.19 -8.81 16.25
CA VAL A 38 2.50 -8.18 15.96
C VAL A 38 3.11 -8.72 14.66
N THR A 39 3.02 -10.03 14.42
CA THR A 39 3.51 -10.66 13.19
C THR A 39 2.74 -10.17 11.96
N PHE A 40 1.43 -9.95 12.11
CA PHE A 40 0.61 -9.35 11.06
C PHE A 40 1.03 -7.90 10.75
N PHE A 41 1.23 -7.06 11.77
CA PHE A 41 1.72 -5.69 11.58
C PHE A 41 3.10 -5.65 10.93
N PHE A 42 3.98 -6.60 11.27
CA PHE A 42 5.29 -6.73 10.64
C PHE A 42 5.17 -7.10 9.14
N GLY A 43 4.27 -8.03 8.79
CA GLY A 43 3.98 -8.36 7.39
C GLY A 43 3.44 -7.17 6.60
N LEU A 44 2.50 -6.40 7.17
CA LEU A 44 1.99 -5.16 6.57
C LEU A 44 3.10 -4.14 6.33
N PHE A 45 4.02 -3.99 7.28
CA PHE A 45 5.17 -3.09 7.13
C PHE A 45 6.06 -3.50 5.95
N ILE A 46 6.38 -4.79 5.81
CA ILE A 46 7.20 -5.30 4.70
C ILE A 46 6.50 -5.08 3.36
N ILE A 47 5.19 -5.38 3.26
CA ILE A 47 4.41 -5.11 2.04
C ILE A 47 4.42 -3.63 1.69
N GLY A 48 4.14 -2.76 2.67
CA GLY A 48 4.11 -1.32 2.46
C GLY A 48 5.46 -0.77 2.01
N ALA A 49 6.55 -1.22 2.64
CA ALA A 49 7.91 -0.86 2.26
C ALA A 49 8.24 -1.30 0.83
N TRP A 50 7.86 -2.52 0.44
CA TRP A 50 8.05 -3.01 -0.92
C TRP A 50 7.23 -2.20 -1.94
N GLN A 51 5.95 -1.92 -1.67
CA GLN A 51 5.09 -1.13 -2.55
C GLN A 51 5.62 0.29 -2.78
N LEU A 52 6.14 0.93 -1.73
CA LEU A 52 6.81 2.23 -1.83
C LEU A 52 8.10 2.14 -2.66
N LEU A 53 8.95 1.15 -2.39
CA LEU A 53 10.20 0.96 -3.14
C LEU A 53 9.92 0.67 -4.62
N SER A 54 8.99 -0.22 -4.91
CA SER A 54 8.55 -0.52 -6.28
C SER A 54 8.04 0.74 -6.98
N SER A 55 7.18 1.51 -6.32
CA SER A 55 6.62 2.73 -6.88
C SER A 55 7.67 3.82 -7.09
N PHE A 56 8.69 3.89 -6.24
CA PHE A 56 9.85 4.75 -6.45
C PHE A 56 10.64 4.34 -7.69
N CYS A 57 11.01 3.07 -7.80
CA CYS A 57 11.75 2.54 -8.94
C CYS A 57 10.98 2.74 -10.26
N TRP A 58 9.70 2.36 -10.31
CA TRP A 58 8.89 2.55 -11.51
C TRP A 58 8.56 4.00 -11.79
N GLY A 59 8.33 4.79 -10.74
CA GLY A 59 7.98 6.19 -10.88
C GLY A 59 9.14 7.04 -11.36
N PHE A 60 10.24 7.05 -10.61
CA PHE A 60 11.36 7.97 -10.82
C PHE A 60 12.40 7.39 -11.77
N VAL A 61 12.80 6.12 -11.61
CA VAL A 61 13.84 5.50 -12.45
C VAL A 61 13.29 5.16 -13.84
N ALA A 62 12.12 4.51 -13.91
CA ALA A 62 11.48 4.18 -15.19
C ALA A 62 10.55 5.29 -15.73
N ASN A 63 10.48 6.44 -15.05
CA ASN A 63 9.78 7.65 -15.47
C ASN A 63 8.26 7.47 -15.69
N PHE A 64 7.61 6.50 -15.03
CA PHE A 64 6.16 6.33 -15.13
C PHE A 64 5.41 7.34 -14.26
N ALA A 65 4.60 8.20 -14.90
CA ALA A 65 3.90 9.29 -14.22
C ALA A 65 2.91 8.83 -13.14
N LEU A 66 2.18 7.74 -13.39
CA LEU A 66 1.20 7.20 -12.45
C LEU A 66 1.87 6.67 -11.19
N GLN A 67 2.99 5.95 -11.32
CA GLN A 67 3.73 5.40 -10.18
C GLN A 67 4.41 6.50 -9.35
N ARG A 68 4.85 7.60 -9.96
CA ARG A 68 5.33 8.78 -9.19
C ARG A 68 4.26 9.40 -8.32
N ARG A 69 3.05 9.59 -8.88
CA ARG A 69 1.92 10.13 -8.12
C ARG A 69 1.56 9.19 -6.96
N TYR A 70 1.65 7.88 -7.17
CA TYR A 70 1.39 6.87 -6.13
C TYR A 70 2.39 7.03 -5.01
N PHE A 71 3.67 7.04 -5.37
CA PHE A 71 4.76 7.16 -4.41
C PHE A 71 4.63 8.43 -3.58
N LEU A 72 4.38 9.59 -4.21
CA LEU A 72 4.24 10.86 -3.50
C LEU A 72 3.05 10.85 -2.55
N ALA A 73 1.90 10.31 -2.98
CA ALA A 73 0.72 10.19 -2.14
C ALA A 73 0.98 9.25 -0.95
N ALA A 74 1.58 8.09 -1.21
CA ALA A 74 1.90 7.09 -0.18
C ALA A 74 2.96 7.60 0.81
N ALA A 75 4.02 8.27 0.33
CA ALA A 75 5.04 8.88 1.18
C ALA A 75 4.46 10.01 2.04
N SER A 76 3.59 10.84 1.47
CA SER A 76 2.89 11.89 2.22
C SER A 76 1.98 11.30 3.30
N TYR A 77 1.27 10.22 2.98
CA TYR A 77 0.45 9.49 3.93
C TYR A 77 1.26 8.90 5.09
N VAL A 78 2.41 8.27 4.81
CA VAL A 78 3.32 7.77 5.85
C VAL A 78 3.85 8.91 6.72
N ALA A 79 4.22 10.04 6.13
CA ALA A 79 4.68 11.21 6.88
C ALA A 79 3.59 11.76 7.81
N ILE A 80 2.33 11.81 7.36
CA ILE A 80 1.19 12.22 8.18
C ILE A 80 0.98 11.22 9.33
N LEU A 81 1.02 9.91 9.08
CA LEU A 81 0.91 8.90 10.12
C LEU A 81 1.99 9.04 11.19
N ILE A 82 3.25 9.21 10.79
CA ILE A 82 4.37 9.42 11.72
C ILE A 82 4.18 10.72 12.50
N GLY A 83 3.83 11.81 11.81
CA GLY A 83 3.58 13.12 12.43
C GLY A 83 2.47 13.07 13.47
N MET A 84 1.39 12.33 13.21
CA MET A 84 0.29 12.15 14.15
C MET A 84 0.64 11.21 15.31
N ALA A 85 1.36 10.12 15.07
CA ALA A 85 1.87 9.24 16.13
C ALA A 85 2.84 10.01 17.06
N TYR A 86 3.67 10.87 16.49
CA TYR A 86 4.53 11.75 17.26
C TYR A 86 3.72 12.79 18.04
N ALA A 87 2.80 13.50 17.39
CA ALA A 87 1.96 14.50 18.05
C ALA A 87 1.10 13.90 19.18
N SER A 88 0.54 12.70 19.01
CA SER A 88 -0.26 12.03 20.04
C SER A 88 0.59 11.65 21.25
N SER A 89 1.83 11.19 21.04
CA SER A 89 2.78 10.92 22.14
C SER A 89 3.21 12.20 22.87
N TYR A 90 3.36 13.32 22.16
CA TYR A 90 3.79 14.59 22.75
C TYR A 90 2.66 15.32 23.49
N LEU A 91 1.45 15.28 22.95
CA LEU A 91 0.27 15.94 23.51
C LEU A 91 -0.30 15.24 24.75
N ARG A 92 0.28 14.10 25.18
CA ARG A 92 -0.25 13.25 26.26
C ARG A 92 -1.76 13.12 26.17
N ILE A 93 -2.29 12.88 24.95
CA ILE A 93 -3.71 12.62 24.78
C ILE A 93 -4.01 11.44 25.69
N ASN A 94 -4.78 11.69 26.75
CA ASN A 94 -4.97 10.74 27.82
C ASN A 94 -5.44 9.42 27.21
N TYR A 95 -4.78 8.33 27.60
CA TYR A 95 -5.02 6.97 27.13
C TYR A 95 -6.50 6.54 27.25
N TYR A 96 -7.29 7.26 28.05
CA TYR A 96 -8.72 7.06 28.31
C TYR A 96 -9.66 7.58 27.21
N ASP A 97 -9.23 8.47 26.32
CA ASP A 97 -10.03 8.89 25.14
C ASP A 97 -9.81 7.92 23.97
N SER A 98 -9.80 6.63 24.31
CA SER A 98 -9.42 5.51 23.45
C SER A 98 -10.29 5.41 22.20
N GLN A 99 -11.53 5.86 22.26
CA GLN A 99 -12.46 5.80 21.12
C GLN A 99 -12.12 6.81 20.02
N LEU A 100 -11.70 8.04 20.36
CA LEU A 100 -11.30 9.03 19.36
C LEU A 100 -9.98 8.62 18.68
N LEU A 101 -9.02 8.12 19.46
CA LEU A 101 -7.77 7.57 18.95
C LEU A 101 -8.02 6.35 18.05
N VAL A 102 -8.86 5.39 18.48
CA VAL A 102 -9.22 4.22 17.68
C VAL A 102 -9.97 4.64 16.41
N ALA A 103 -10.90 5.60 16.47
CA ALA A 103 -11.64 6.07 15.29
C ALA A 103 -10.70 6.76 14.27
N LEU A 104 -9.76 7.59 14.75
CA LEU A 104 -8.72 8.19 13.90
C LEU A 104 -7.81 7.13 13.28
N TYR A 105 -7.37 6.14 14.07
CA TYR A 105 -6.56 5.03 13.57
C TYR A 105 -7.32 4.18 12.54
N ILE A 106 -8.60 3.87 12.73
CA ILE A 106 -9.42 3.15 11.75
C ILE A 106 -9.62 3.98 10.48
N ALA A 107 -9.98 5.26 10.61
CA ALA A 107 -10.16 6.14 9.46
C ALA A 107 -8.89 6.28 8.63
N MET A 108 -7.72 6.33 9.28
CA MET A 108 -6.44 6.39 8.58
C MET A 108 -6.02 5.04 8.02
N ILE A 109 -5.94 3.98 8.82
CA ILE A 109 -5.45 2.66 8.37
C ILE A 109 -6.38 2.02 7.32
N ALA A 110 -7.69 2.19 7.44
CA ALA A 110 -8.65 1.57 6.53
C ALA A 110 -9.22 2.58 5.53
N GLY A 111 -9.71 3.73 5.98
CA GLY A 111 -10.43 4.67 5.13
C GLY A 111 -9.59 5.27 4.01
N ILE A 112 -8.46 5.90 4.36
CA ILE A 112 -7.61 6.60 3.39
C ILE A 112 -6.98 5.62 2.37
N PRO A 113 -6.37 4.49 2.78
CA PRO A 113 -5.86 3.48 1.86
C PRO A 113 -6.95 2.88 0.96
N THR A 114 -8.17 2.68 1.46
CA THR A 114 -9.27 2.15 0.64
C THR A 114 -9.68 3.15 -0.45
N ILE A 115 -9.84 4.43 -0.10
CA ILE A 115 -10.17 5.49 -1.06
C ILE A 115 -9.04 5.67 -2.09
N ALA A 116 -7.78 5.69 -1.62
CA ALA A 116 -6.61 5.81 -2.49
C ALA A 116 -6.47 4.61 -3.44
N SER A 117 -6.72 3.39 -2.94
CA SER A 117 -6.69 2.16 -3.74
C SER A 117 -7.80 2.14 -4.78
N LEU A 118 -9.02 2.57 -4.41
CA LEU A 118 -10.14 2.68 -5.34
C LEU A 118 -9.86 3.71 -6.45
N TRP A 119 -9.32 4.88 -6.08
CA TRP A 119 -8.91 5.89 -7.06
C TRP A 119 -7.83 5.34 -8.01
N TYR A 120 -6.83 4.64 -7.49
CA TYR A 120 -5.79 3.99 -8.29
C TYR A 120 -6.33 2.96 -9.26
N TRP A 121 -7.25 2.12 -8.78
CA TRP A 121 -7.91 1.12 -9.60
C TRP A 121 -8.70 1.78 -10.73
N LEU A 122 -9.46 2.84 -10.46
CA LEU A 122 -10.19 3.60 -11.48
C LEU A 122 -9.28 4.24 -12.53
N GLN A 123 -8.14 4.81 -12.13
CA GLN A 123 -7.16 5.37 -13.08
C GLN A 123 -6.54 4.26 -13.94
N THR A 124 -6.20 3.13 -13.33
CA THR A 124 -5.63 1.97 -14.04
C THR A 124 -6.63 1.38 -15.03
N TYR A 125 -7.90 1.24 -14.62
CA TYR A 125 -8.98 0.76 -15.48
C TYR A 125 -9.23 1.71 -16.66
N ARG A 126 -9.25 3.03 -16.44
CA ARG A 126 -9.38 4.02 -17.53
C ARG A 126 -8.24 3.93 -18.53
N LEU A 127 -7.01 3.69 -18.07
CA LEU A 127 -5.86 3.51 -18.94
C LEU A 127 -5.96 2.20 -19.74
N TRP A 128 -6.45 1.12 -19.12
CA TRP A 128 -6.63 -0.17 -19.76
C TRP A 128 -7.79 -0.18 -20.77
N ALA A 129 -8.94 0.41 -20.44
CA ALA A 129 -10.10 0.49 -21.33
C ALA A 129 -9.81 1.28 -22.62
N ASN A 130 -8.87 2.24 -22.56
CA ASN A 130 -8.41 3.01 -23.71
C ASN A 130 -7.18 2.39 -24.41
N TYR A 131 -6.67 1.26 -23.91
CA TYR A 131 -5.53 0.58 -24.50
C TYR A 131 -5.98 -0.38 -25.60
N THR A 132 -5.65 -0.07 -26.85
CA THR A 132 -5.76 -1.00 -27.98
C THR A 132 -4.44 -1.74 -28.13
N PRO A 133 -4.38 -3.06 -27.83
CA PRO A 133 -3.16 -3.83 -28.01
C PRO A 133 -2.81 -3.88 -29.50
N LYS A 134 -1.56 -3.56 -29.85
CA LYS A 134 -1.08 -3.58 -31.24
C LYS A 134 -0.48 -4.94 -31.63
N SER A 135 -0.19 -5.79 -30.66
CA SER A 135 0.24 -7.17 -30.86
C SER A 135 -0.15 -8.06 -29.66
N PHE A 136 -0.15 -9.37 -29.86
CA PHE A 136 -0.35 -10.35 -28.78
C PHE A 136 0.66 -10.19 -27.63
N TRP A 137 1.90 -9.82 -27.95
CA TRP A 137 2.96 -9.55 -26.97
C TRP A 137 2.73 -8.27 -26.16
N ASP A 138 1.73 -7.45 -26.50
CA ASP A 138 1.32 -6.32 -25.70
C ASP A 138 0.31 -6.71 -24.59
N LEU A 139 -0.22 -7.94 -24.62
CA LEU A 139 -1.16 -8.50 -23.65
C LEU A 139 -0.48 -9.43 -22.62
N VAL A 140 0.72 -9.94 -22.93
CA VAL A 140 1.51 -10.88 -22.12
C VAL A 140 2.72 -10.16 -21.52
#